data_AF-A0A966B3A4-F1
#
_entry.id   AF-A0A966B3A4-F1
#
_cell.length_a   1.000
_cell.length_b   1.000
_cell.length_c   1.000
_cell.angle_alpha   90.00
_cell.angle_beta   90.00
_cell.angle_gamma   90.00
#
_symmetry.space_group_name_H-M   'P 1'
#
loop_
_entity.id
_entity.type
_entity.pdbx_description
1 polymer ?
#
loop_
_entity_poly.entity_id
_entity_poly.type
_entity_poly.pdbx_seq_one_letter_code
_entity_poly.pdbx_strand_id
1 'polypeptide(L)'
;MKTLNQWVTEGAKWPKHWSFKSLKETPKSNQTIDSIVEKNLRISGLVRSPIADKRTLIRRLSLDLIGLPPKPEEILSFESDKSQNAYENLVKKLLRSPHFGERWARHWLDGARYADSDGYEKDNNRPNAWRWRKWVIDSINADMPFDQFTTEQLAGDLLTNATPEQHLATAFHRQTLYNREGGVDAEEDRTKRTIDRSNTTASVWLGLTLECAQCHDHPYDPISQRDFYRFYAFFNNADESEAEVSKGLEGGTIKVRVIRQKDRETYIFRRGDFLQPIKEEGKILPLAPNSLPP
;
A
#
# COMPACT_ATOMS: atom_id res chain seq x y z
N MET A 1 36.85 -2.78 28.54
CA MET A 1 35.46 -2.29 28.64
C MET A 1 35.34 -0.77 28.77
N LYS A 2 36.16 -0.06 29.57
CA LYS A 2 36.01 1.39 29.81
C LYS A 2 36.02 2.25 28.52
N THR A 3 36.95 1.98 27.60
CA THR A 3 37.05 2.69 26.31
C THR A 3 35.86 2.44 25.38
N LEU A 4 35.31 1.22 25.36
CA LEU A 4 34.12 0.89 24.56
C LEU A 4 32.88 1.58 25.12
N ASN A 5 32.69 1.58 26.45
CA ASN A 5 31.57 2.28 27.08
C ASN A 5 31.65 3.79 26.85
N GLN A 6 32.85 4.36 26.91
CA GLN A 6 33.06 5.77 26.63
C GLN A 6 32.72 6.10 25.16
N TRP A 7 33.19 5.28 24.21
CA TRP A 7 32.87 5.45 22.79
C TRP A 7 31.36 5.34 22.49
N VAL A 8 30.66 4.39 23.10
CA VAL A 8 29.20 4.26 23.00
C VAL A 8 28.49 5.49 23.59
N THR A 9 28.97 6.02 24.71
CA THR A 9 28.38 7.19 25.38
C THR A 9 28.60 8.48 24.60
N GLU A 10 29.80 8.64 24.01
CA GLU A 10 30.15 9.78 23.17
C GLU A 10 29.33 9.79 21.86
N GLY A 11 28.92 8.60 21.39
CA GLY A 11 28.17 8.42 20.17
C GLY A 11 28.99 8.77 18.92
N ALA A 12 28.34 8.73 17.77
CA ALA A 12 28.94 9.14 16.50
C ALA A 12 28.06 10.19 15.82
N LYS A 13 28.70 11.16 15.15
CA LYS A 13 27.99 12.14 14.32
C LYS A 13 27.57 11.48 13.01
N TRP A 14 26.32 11.04 12.95
CA TRP A 14 25.72 10.51 11.73
C TRP A 14 25.00 11.62 10.97
N PRO A 15 25.21 11.75 9.64
CA PRO A 15 24.42 12.67 8.84
C PRO A 15 22.95 12.20 8.78
N LYS A 16 21.99 13.12 8.74
CA LYS A 16 20.59 12.77 8.46
C LYS A 16 20.53 11.95 7.17
N HIS A 17 19.86 10.79 7.21
CA HIS A 17 19.72 9.95 6.03
C HIS A 17 19.04 10.74 4.90
N TRP A 18 19.48 10.51 3.66
CA TRP A 18 19.13 11.36 2.52
C TRP A 18 17.63 11.39 2.24
N SER A 19 16.91 10.29 2.51
CA SER A 19 15.46 10.17 2.34
C SER A 19 14.65 11.09 3.24
N PHE A 20 15.20 11.49 4.40
CA PHE A 20 14.53 12.39 5.35
C PHE A 20 14.97 13.85 5.20
N LYS A 21 15.82 14.17 4.21
CA LYS A 21 16.16 15.55 3.90
C LYS A 21 15.09 16.15 3.00
N SER A 22 14.66 17.36 3.31
CA SER A 22 13.78 18.12 2.42
C SER A 22 14.43 18.26 1.04
N LEU A 23 13.63 18.01 -0.01
CA LEU A 23 14.06 18.25 -1.38
C LEU A 23 14.37 19.75 -1.54
N LYS A 24 15.59 20.08 -1.97
CA LYS A 24 16.05 21.48 -2.08
C LYS A 24 15.48 22.18 -3.31
N GLU A 25 15.19 21.43 -4.37
CA GLU A 25 14.67 21.97 -5.63
C GLU A 25 13.63 21.00 -6.19
N THR A 26 12.40 21.47 -6.37
CA THR A 26 11.41 20.79 -7.20
C THR A 26 11.66 21.16 -8.67
N PRO A 27 11.42 20.24 -9.62
CA PRO A 27 11.44 20.60 -11.04
C PRO A 27 10.55 21.81 -11.29
N LYS A 28 11.04 22.77 -12.08
CA LYS A 28 10.22 23.93 -12.46
C LYS A 28 9.01 23.43 -13.26
N SER A 29 7.89 24.14 -13.18
CA SER A 29 6.62 23.75 -13.83
C SER A 29 6.74 23.53 -15.34
N ASN A 30 7.76 24.08 -15.99
CA ASN A 30 8.04 23.93 -17.42
C ASN A 30 9.01 22.78 -17.76
N GLN A 31 9.50 22.01 -16.79
CA GLN A 31 10.38 20.87 -17.01
C GLN A 31 9.58 19.57 -17.03
N THR A 32 9.61 18.86 -18.15
CA THR A 32 9.08 17.49 -18.25
C THR A 32 10.11 16.48 -17.77
N ILE A 33 9.67 15.30 -17.35
CA ILE A 33 10.57 14.17 -17.01
C ILE A 33 11.53 13.91 -18.18
N ASP A 34 11.03 13.92 -19.41
CA ASP A 34 11.84 13.73 -20.61
C ASP A 34 12.95 14.79 -20.76
N SER A 35 12.65 16.05 -20.46
CA SER A 35 13.65 17.12 -20.52
C SER A 35 14.75 16.95 -19.47
N ILE A 36 14.40 16.43 -18.29
CA ILE A 36 15.34 16.17 -17.19
C ILE A 36 16.24 14.98 -17.56
N VAL A 37 15.66 13.89 -18.08
CA VAL A 37 16.41 12.72 -18.55
C VAL A 37 17.34 13.11 -19.70
N GLU A 38 16.85 13.83 -20.69
CA GLU A 38 17.64 14.29 -21.85
C GLU A 38 18.85 15.14 -21.43
N LYS A 39 18.65 16.08 -20.51
CA LYS A 39 19.74 16.90 -19.96
C LYS A 39 20.83 16.03 -19.34
N ASN A 40 20.46 15.04 -18.53
CA ASN A 40 21.41 14.18 -17.84
C ASN A 40 22.14 13.23 -18.81
N LEU A 41 21.45 12.71 -19.84
CA LEU A 41 22.08 11.92 -20.90
C LEU A 41 23.17 12.73 -21.60
N ARG A 42 22.87 13.97 -22.00
CA ARG A 42 23.85 14.86 -22.66
C ARG A 42 25.06 15.16 -21.78
N ILE A 43 24.85 15.47 -20.50
CA ILE A 43 25.96 15.68 -19.54
C ILE A 43 26.83 14.42 -19.42
N SER A 44 26.21 13.25 -19.49
CA SER A 44 26.91 11.96 -19.40
C SER A 44 27.51 11.50 -20.73
N GLY A 45 27.41 12.30 -21.81
CA GLY A 45 27.87 11.91 -23.15
C GLY A 45 27.07 10.76 -23.78
N LEU A 46 25.84 10.52 -23.31
CA LEU A 46 24.95 9.46 -23.76
C LEU A 46 23.86 10.01 -24.70
N VAL A 47 23.37 9.16 -25.59
CA VAL A 47 22.25 9.45 -26.49
C VAL A 47 21.12 8.44 -26.26
N ARG A 48 19.89 8.83 -26.58
CA ARG A 48 18.75 7.91 -26.53
C ARG A 48 18.92 6.79 -27.55
N SER A 49 18.46 5.59 -27.19
CA SER A 49 18.31 4.50 -28.14
C SER A 49 17.34 4.88 -29.27
N PRO A 50 17.53 4.34 -30.49
CA PRO A 50 16.58 4.55 -31.57
C PRO A 50 15.20 4.01 -31.19
N ILE A 51 14.16 4.66 -31.72
CA ILE A 51 12.77 4.21 -31.55
C ILE A 51 12.64 2.81 -32.16
N ALA A 52 11.99 1.91 -31.42
CA ALA A 52 11.74 0.55 -31.88
C ALA A 52 10.78 0.53 -33.07
N ASP A 53 10.82 -0.52 -33.88
CA ASP A 53 9.86 -0.71 -34.97
C ASP A 53 8.43 -0.84 -34.44
N LYS A 54 7.44 -0.57 -35.29
CA LYS A 54 6.03 -0.54 -34.91
C LYS A 54 5.52 -1.86 -34.32
N ARG A 55 5.99 -3.00 -34.84
CA ARG A 55 5.59 -4.33 -34.33
C ARG A 55 6.09 -4.53 -32.90
N THR A 56 7.33 -4.14 -32.64
CA THR A 56 7.90 -4.16 -31.30
C THR A 56 7.17 -3.19 -30.37
N LEU A 57 6.85 -1.97 -30.83
CA LEU A 57 6.15 -0.97 -30.02
C LEU A 57 4.76 -1.42 -29.58
N ILE A 58 3.91 -1.89 -30.50
CA ILE A 58 2.55 -2.35 -30.13
C ILE A 58 2.62 -3.54 -29.17
N ARG A 59 3.54 -4.49 -29.39
CA ARG A 59 3.70 -5.63 -28.49
C ARG A 59 4.09 -5.18 -27.08
N ARG A 60 5.07 -4.27 -26.94
CA ARG A 60 5.49 -3.74 -25.63
C ARG A 60 4.35 -3.00 -24.94
N LEU A 61 3.72 -2.05 -25.64
CA LEU A 61 2.61 -1.28 -25.09
C LEU A 61 1.45 -2.16 -24.62
N SER A 62 1.05 -3.17 -25.40
CA SER A 62 -0.05 -4.06 -24.98
C SER A 62 0.33 -4.89 -23.76
N LEU A 63 1.54 -5.45 -23.71
CA LEU A 63 1.99 -6.22 -22.54
C LEU A 63 2.17 -5.35 -21.28
N ASP A 64 2.69 -4.15 -21.44
CA ASP A 64 2.95 -3.23 -20.33
C ASP A 64 1.65 -2.65 -19.78
N LEU A 65 0.77 -2.14 -20.65
CA LEU A 65 -0.44 -1.43 -20.23
C LEU A 65 -1.59 -2.36 -19.88
N ILE A 66 -1.80 -3.44 -20.63
CA ILE A 66 -2.97 -4.32 -20.46
C ILE A 66 -2.61 -5.78 -20.15
N GLY A 67 -1.33 -6.14 -20.11
CA GLY A 67 -0.88 -7.49 -19.77
C GLY A 67 -1.16 -8.57 -20.82
N LEU A 68 -1.69 -8.20 -22.00
CA LEU A 68 -2.11 -9.12 -23.05
C LEU A 68 -1.35 -8.83 -24.36
N PRO A 69 -1.04 -9.86 -25.17
CA PRO A 69 -0.49 -9.63 -26.49
C PRO A 69 -1.55 -8.96 -27.42
N PRO A 70 -1.13 -8.09 -28.36
CA PRO A 70 -2.05 -7.53 -29.33
C PRO A 70 -2.53 -8.60 -30.31
N LYS A 71 -3.74 -8.43 -30.86
CA LYS A 71 -4.24 -9.34 -31.91
C LYS A 71 -3.52 -9.09 -33.24
N PRO A 72 -3.39 -10.10 -34.13
CA PRO A 72 -2.74 -9.95 -35.43
C PRO A 72 -3.28 -8.77 -36.26
N GLU A 73 -4.59 -8.56 -36.25
CA GLU A 73 -5.26 -7.46 -36.95
C GLU A 73 -4.90 -6.08 -36.38
N GLU A 74 -4.66 -5.97 -35.07
CA GLU A 74 -4.26 -4.72 -34.43
C GLU A 74 -2.81 -4.35 -34.77
N ILE A 75 -1.94 -5.36 -34.90
CA ILE A 75 -0.55 -5.17 -35.36
C ILE A 75 -0.56 -4.62 -36.78
N LEU A 76 -1.28 -5.27 -37.71
CA LEU A 76 -1.34 -4.85 -39.11
C LEU A 76 -1.94 -3.44 -39.26
N SER A 77 -2.98 -3.12 -38.48
CA SER A 77 -3.58 -1.79 -38.44
C SER A 77 -2.59 -0.73 -37.95
N PHE A 78 -1.85 -0.99 -36.87
CA PHE A 78 -0.87 -0.05 -36.35
C PHE A 78 0.34 0.12 -37.28
N GLU A 79 0.83 -0.97 -37.89
CA GLU A 79 1.92 -0.95 -38.87
C GLU A 79 1.57 -0.04 -40.06
N SER A 80 0.35 -0.14 -40.56
CA SER A 80 -0.15 0.61 -41.73
C SER A 80 -0.59 2.06 -41.42
N ASP A 81 -0.82 2.42 -40.15
CA ASP A 81 -1.25 3.77 -39.76
C ASP A 81 -0.13 4.81 -39.96
N LYS A 82 -0.27 5.69 -40.96
CA LYS A 82 0.70 6.75 -41.26
C LYS A 82 0.38 8.09 -40.58
N SER A 83 -0.64 8.14 -39.73
CA SER A 83 -0.98 9.36 -39.02
C SER A 83 0.13 9.78 -38.06
N GLN A 84 0.30 11.09 -37.88
CA GLN A 84 1.31 11.65 -36.96
C GLN A 84 1.06 11.23 -35.50
N ASN A 85 -0.20 10.87 -35.16
CA ASN A 85 -0.63 10.53 -33.81
C ASN A 85 -0.89 9.02 -33.62
N ALA A 86 -0.39 8.17 -34.52
CA ALA A 86 -0.67 6.72 -34.50
C ALA A 86 -0.31 6.09 -33.14
N TYR A 87 0.85 6.47 -32.59
CA TYR A 87 1.34 5.96 -31.31
C TYR A 87 0.47 6.43 -30.13
N GLU A 88 0.15 7.72 -30.06
CA GLU A 88 -0.66 8.33 -29.02
C GLU A 88 -2.09 7.77 -29.05
N ASN A 89 -2.64 7.52 -30.24
CA ASN A 89 -3.95 6.90 -30.39
C ASN A 89 -3.96 5.46 -29.89
N LEU A 90 -2.90 4.68 -30.17
CA LEU A 90 -2.72 3.34 -29.63
C LEU A 90 -2.65 3.37 -28.10
N VAL A 91 -1.83 4.27 -27.51
CA VAL A 91 -1.73 4.43 -26.06
C VAL A 91 -3.10 4.76 -25.46
N LYS A 92 -3.82 5.75 -25.99
CA LYS A 92 -5.17 6.13 -25.52
C LYS A 92 -6.16 4.97 -25.62
N LYS A 93 -6.09 4.16 -26.68
CA LYS A 93 -6.93 2.97 -26.84
C LYS A 93 -6.64 1.95 -25.73
N LEU A 94 -5.37 1.69 -25.46
CA LEU A 94 -4.94 0.72 -24.44
C LEU A 94 -5.29 1.19 -23.02
N LEU A 95 -5.09 2.47 -22.70
CA LEU A 95 -5.45 3.06 -21.40
C LEU A 95 -6.97 3.01 -21.14
N ARG A 96 -7.82 3.04 -22.18
CA ARG A 96 -9.28 2.89 -22.05
C ARG A 96 -9.76 1.44 -21.99
N SER A 97 -8.87 0.47 -22.14
CA SER A 97 -9.22 -0.94 -22.06
C SER A 97 -9.55 -1.32 -20.62
N PRO A 98 -10.60 -2.11 -20.34
CA PRO A 98 -10.86 -2.60 -18.98
C PRO A 98 -9.69 -3.44 -18.42
N HIS A 99 -8.90 -4.06 -19.29
CA HIS A 99 -7.71 -4.82 -18.94
C HIS A 99 -6.57 -3.94 -18.39
N PHE A 100 -6.63 -2.61 -18.59
CA PHE A 100 -5.66 -1.68 -17.99
C PHE A 100 -5.76 -1.74 -16.46
N GLY A 101 -6.96 -1.57 -15.91
CA GLY A 101 -7.21 -1.70 -14.48
C GLY A 101 -6.87 -3.09 -13.95
N GLU A 102 -7.17 -4.17 -14.68
CA GLU A 102 -6.78 -5.53 -14.28
C GLU A 102 -5.26 -5.71 -14.18
N ARG A 103 -4.51 -5.18 -15.15
CA ARG A 103 -3.05 -5.23 -15.18
C ARG A 103 -2.43 -4.40 -14.05
N TRP A 104 -2.89 -3.17 -13.89
CA TRP A 104 -2.30 -2.21 -12.95
C TRP A 104 -2.74 -2.43 -11.51
N ALA A 105 -3.97 -2.90 -11.29
CA ALA A 105 -4.44 -3.26 -9.95
C ALA A 105 -3.54 -4.31 -9.31
N ARG A 106 -2.98 -5.27 -10.06
CA ARG A 106 -2.08 -6.28 -9.52
C ARG A 106 -0.94 -5.68 -8.69
N HIS A 107 -0.34 -4.58 -9.16
CA HIS A 107 0.75 -3.91 -8.43
C HIS A 107 0.26 -3.30 -7.10
N TRP A 108 -0.96 -2.76 -7.10
CA TRP A 108 -1.58 -2.26 -5.88
C TRP A 108 -1.97 -3.38 -4.92
N LEU A 109 -2.56 -4.45 -5.44
CA LEU A 109 -2.96 -5.64 -4.67
C LEU A 109 -1.74 -6.31 -4.01
N ASP A 110 -0.60 -6.35 -4.69
CA ASP A 110 0.68 -6.83 -4.13
C ASP A 110 1.09 -5.95 -2.93
N GLY A 111 1.06 -4.61 -3.08
CA GLY A 111 1.39 -3.67 -2.00
C GLY A 111 0.41 -3.73 -0.82
N ALA A 112 -0.88 -3.92 -1.10
CA ALA A 112 -1.92 -4.10 -0.09
C ALA A 112 -1.96 -5.51 0.51
N ARG A 113 -1.10 -6.43 0.04
CA ARG A 113 -0.98 -7.81 0.53
C ARG A 113 -2.29 -8.58 0.40
N TYR A 114 -3.00 -8.34 -0.70
CA TYR A 114 -4.27 -9.00 -1.00
C TYR A 114 -4.09 -10.52 -1.16
N ALA A 115 -5.01 -11.28 -0.56
CA ALA A 115 -5.15 -12.71 -0.82
C ALA A 115 -6.64 -13.09 -0.82
N ASP A 116 -6.98 -14.10 -1.63
CA ASP A 116 -8.30 -14.74 -1.61
C ASP A 116 -8.46 -15.73 -0.44
N SER A 117 -7.44 -15.88 0.41
CA SER A 117 -7.38 -16.81 1.54
C SER A 117 -6.70 -16.21 2.78
N ASP A 118 -6.75 -16.91 3.92
CA ASP A 118 -6.28 -16.42 5.22
C ASP A 118 -4.75 -16.33 5.37
N GLY A 119 -4.01 -17.18 4.66
CA GLY A 119 -2.55 -17.26 4.60
C GLY A 119 -1.83 -17.98 5.76
N TYR A 120 -2.58 -18.69 6.62
CA TYR A 120 -2.04 -19.60 7.66
C TYR A 120 -2.15 -21.08 7.23
N GLU A 121 -1.84 -22.07 8.08
CA GLU A 121 -1.81 -23.51 7.70
C GLU A 121 -3.17 -23.99 7.18
N LYS A 122 -4.26 -23.60 7.85
CA LYS A 122 -5.61 -23.95 7.40
C LYS A 122 -6.04 -23.23 6.11
N ASP A 123 -5.36 -22.13 5.78
CA ASP A 123 -5.54 -21.25 4.61
C ASP A 123 -6.98 -21.15 4.06
N ASN A 124 -7.95 -20.86 4.93
CA ASN A 124 -9.34 -20.87 4.48
C ASN A 124 -9.61 -19.76 3.46
N ASN A 125 -10.49 -20.03 2.50
CA ASN A 125 -10.98 -19.02 1.57
C ASN A 125 -11.62 -17.82 2.28
N ARG A 126 -11.46 -16.63 1.70
CA ARG A 126 -12.12 -15.37 2.04
C ARG A 126 -13.23 -15.10 1.01
N PRO A 127 -14.49 -15.54 1.25
CA PRO A 127 -15.50 -15.68 0.19
C PRO A 127 -15.86 -14.38 -0.57
N ASN A 128 -15.63 -13.23 0.05
CA ASN A 128 -15.99 -11.92 -0.49
C ASN A 128 -14.79 -10.99 -0.71
N ALA A 129 -13.54 -11.47 -0.55
CA ALA A 129 -12.33 -10.64 -0.73
C ALA A 129 -12.25 -10.05 -2.15
N TRP A 130 -12.68 -10.81 -3.15
CA TRP A 130 -12.68 -10.41 -4.56
C TRP A 130 -13.45 -9.11 -4.84
N ARG A 131 -14.43 -8.75 -3.98
CA ARG A 131 -15.19 -7.50 -4.12
C ARG A 131 -14.28 -6.28 -3.94
N TRP A 132 -13.36 -6.34 -2.99
CA TRP A 132 -12.37 -5.29 -2.78
C TRP A 132 -11.36 -5.25 -3.92
N ARG A 133 -10.88 -6.41 -4.40
CA ARG A 133 -10.06 -6.48 -5.63
C ARG A 133 -10.75 -5.83 -6.82
N LYS A 134 -12.04 -6.12 -7.01
CA LYS A 134 -12.85 -5.49 -8.05
C LYS A 134 -12.93 -3.98 -7.87
N TRP A 135 -13.16 -3.50 -6.65
CA TRP A 135 -13.17 -2.06 -6.36
C TRP A 135 -11.85 -1.37 -6.74
N VAL A 136 -10.69 -1.99 -6.48
CA VAL A 136 -9.38 -1.47 -6.90
C VAL A 136 -9.27 -1.40 -8.43
N ILE A 137 -9.65 -2.47 -9.14
CA ILE A 137 -9.64 -2.52 -10.62
C ILE A 137 -10.54 -1.43 -11.20
N ASP A 138 -11.76 -1.30 -10.68
CA ASP A 138 -12.73 -0.32 -11.14
C ASP A 138 -12.25 1.12 -10.87
N SER A 139 -11.64 1.36 -9.71
CA SER A 139 -11.10 2.69 -9.34
C SER A 139 -9.97 3.14 -10.27
N ILE A 140 -9.08 2.21 -10.65
CA ILE A 140 -8.00 2.50 -11.61
C ILE A 140 -8.58 2.77 -13.01
N ASN A 141 -9.54 1.96 -13.47
CA ASN A 141 -10.18 2.17 -14.77
C ASN A 141 -11.00 3.47 -14.82
N ALA A 142 -11.51 3.93 -13.69
CA ALA A 142 -12.24 5.19 -13.56
C ALA A 142 -11.32 6.42 -13.48
N ASP A 143 -9.99 6.23 -13.48
CA ASP A 143 -9.00 7.30 -13.27
C ASP A 143 -9.28 8.09 -11.97
N MET A 144 -9.60 7.36 -10.90
CA MET A 144 -9.91 7.96 -9.60
C MET A 144 -8.73 8.80 -9.11
N PRO A 145 -8.95 10.07 -8.69
CA PRO A 145 -7.89 10.90 -8.10
C PRO A 145 -7.20 10.19 -6.93
N PHE A 146 -5.87 10.24 -6.89
CA PHE A 146 -5.09 9.48 -5.93
C PHE A 146 -5.35 9.89 -4.47
N ASP A 147 -5.70 11.16 -4.23
CA ASP A 147 -6.12 11.67 -2.93
C ASP A 147 -7.46 11.05 -2.48
N GLN A 148 -8.43 10.93 -3.39
CA GLN A 148 -9.68 10.22 -3.14
C GLN A 148 -9.42 8.72 -2.88
N PHE A 149 -8.66 8.07 -3.76
CA PHE A 149 -8.30 6.65 -3.65
C PHE A 149 -7.58 6.33 -2.32
N THR A 150 -6.75 7.25 -1.85
CA THR A 150 -6.08 7.19 -0.55
C THR A 150 -7.07 7.36 0.59
N THR A 151 -7.91 8.40 0.55
CA THR A 151 -8.86 8.72 1.61
C THR A 151 -9.87 7.59 1.81
N GLU A 152 -10.44 7.06 0.73
CA GLU A 152 -11.45 6.00 0.80
C GLU A 152 -10.89 4.68 1.35
N GLN A 153 -9.62 4.35 1.05
CA GLN A 153 -8.99 3.14 1.59
C GLN A 153 -8.54 3.29 3.05
N LEU A 154 -8.07 4.48 3.45
CA LEU A 154 -7.59 4.69 4.82
C LEU A 154 -8.71 4.96 5.81
N ALA A 155 -9.78 5.64 5.38
CA ALA A 155 -10.83 6.17 6.26
C ALA A 155 -12.20 6.31 5.56
N GLY A 156 -12.47 5.52 4.51
CA GLY A 156 -13.74 5.61 3.76
C GLY A 156 -14.97 5.35 4.62
N ASP A 157 -14.85 4.48 5.62
CA ASP A 157 -15.90 4.20 6.61
C ASP A 157 -16.13 5.33 7.62
N LEU A 158 -15.19 6.27 7.75
CA LEU A 158 -15.28 7.45 8.60
C LEU A 158 -15.79 8.69 7.85
N LEU A 159 -16.04 8.59 6.55
CA LEU A 159 -16.63 9.68 5.77
C LEU A 159 -18.07 9.94 6.20
N THR A 160 -18.46 11.21 6.20
CA THR A 160 -19.84 11.60 6.50
C THR A 160 -20.78 11.04 5.42
N ASN A 161 -21.77 10.24 5.82
CA ASN A 161 -22.68 9.54 4.91
C ASN A 161 -21.96 8.64 3.90
N ALA A 162 -20.92 7.91 4.35
CA ALA A 162 -20.14 7.01 3.53
C ALA A 162 -21.01 6.06 2.68
N THR A 163 -20.67 5.94 1.40
CA THR A 163 -21.35 5.00 0.49
C THR A 163 -20.92 3.55 0.77
N PRO A 164 -21.70 2.54 0.34
CA PRO A 164 -21.28 1.14 0.42
C PRO A 164 -19.91 0.88 -0.21
N GLU A 165 -19.59 1.57 -1.30
CA GLU A 165 -18.29 1.48 -2.00
C GLU A 165 -17.16 2.09 -1.17
N GLN A 166 -17.40 3.19 -0.44
CA GLN A 166 -16.41 3.79 0.47
C GLN A 166 -16.16 2.92 1.70
N HIS A 167 -17.20 2.29 2.24
CA HIS A 167 -17.04 1.25 3.26
C HIS A 167 -16.25 0.05 2.73
N LEU A 168 -16.53 -0.39 1.49
CA LEU A 168 -15.79 -1.47 0.85
C LEU A 168 -14.32 -1.09 0.66
N ALA A 169 -14.01 0.14 0.23
CA ALA A 169 -12.65 0.63 0.02
C ALA A 169 -11.76 0.47 1.26
N THR A 170 -12.33 0.72 2.45
CA THR A 170 -11.64 0.57 3.75
C THR A 170 -11.22 -0.88 4.05
N ALA A 171 -11.71 -1.86 3.30
CA ALA A 171 -11.24 -3.25 3.39
C ALA A 171 -9.75 -3.42 3.03
N PHE A 172 -9.05 -2.37 2.58
CA PHE A 172 -7.58 -2.32 2.63
C PHE A 172 -7.04 -2.78 4.00
N HIS A 173 -7.64 -2.29 5.09
CA HIS A 173 -7.23 -2.63 6.46
C HIS A 173 -7.57 -4.06 6.90
N ARG A 174 -8.21 -4.84 6.02
CA ARG A 174 -8.62 -6.23 6.25
C ARG A 174 -7.80 -7.25 5.47
N GLN A 175 -6.77 -6.81 4.75
CA GLN A 175 -5.92 -7.71 3.97
C GLN A 175 -4.92 -8.50 4.83
N THR A 176 -4.74 -8.13 6.10
CA THR A 176 -3.90 -8.82 7.10
C THR A 176 -4.14 -10.33 7.12
N LEU A 177 -3.11 -11.14 7.39
CA LEU A 177 -3.30 -12.57 7.67
C LEU A 177 -4.31 -12.78 8.81
N TYR A 178 -5.03 -13.89 8.80
CA TYR A 178 -6.00 -14.18 9.85
C TYR A 178 -5.93 -15.62 10.32
N ASN A 179 -5.52 -15.85 11.57
CA ASN A 179 -5.43 -17.20 12.09
C ASN A 179 -6.76 -17.66 12.71
N ARG A 180 -7.32 -18.75 12.15
CA ARG A 180 -8.56 -19.41 12.61
C ARG A 180 -8.31 -20.85 13.09
N GLU A 181 -7.07 -21.20 13.37
CA GLU A 181 -6.67 -22.51 13.85
C GLU A 181 -7.08 -22.73 15.31
N GLY A 182 -7.25 -23.99 15.70
CA GLY A 182 -7.51 -24.33 17.09
C GLY A 182 -6.28 -24.07 17.96
N GLY A 183 -6.47 -23.40 19.11
CA GLY A 183 -5.39 -23.11 20.06
C GLY A 183 -4.72 -21.74 19.90
N VAL A 184 -5.18 -20.92 18.95
CA VAL A 184 -4.73 -19.53 18.79
C VAL A 184 -5.24 -18.66 19.94
N ASP A 185 -4.36 -17.85 20.54
CA ASP A 185 -4.77 -16.78 21.44
C ASP A 185 -5.39 -15.63 20.64
N ALA A 186 -6.65 -15.31 20.94
CA ALA A 186 -7.41 -14.31 20.20
C ALA A 186 -6.85 -12.89 20.33
N GLU A 187 -6.24 -12.54 21.47
CA GLU A 187 -5.63 -11.22 21.66
C GLU A 187 -4.26 -11.15 20.98
N GLU A 188 -3.53 -12.26 20.93
CA GLU A 188 -2.28 -12.34 20.16
C GLU A 188 -2.53 -12.18 18.66
N ASP A 189 -3.49 -12.92 18.07
CA ASP A 189 -3.87 -12.79 16.64
C ASP A 189 -4.31 -11.36 16.33
N ARG A 190 -5.21 -10.79 17.14
CA ARG A 190 -5.66 -9.39 16.97
C ARG A 190 -4.50 -8.40 16.99
N THR A 191 -3.55 -8.57 17.91
CA THR A 191 -2.37 -7.71 18.02
C THR A 191 -1.46 -7.85 16.81
N LYS A 192 -1.16 -9.08 16.38
CA LYS A 192 -0.37 -9.35 15.16
C LYS A 192 -0.99 -8.74 13.91
N ARG A 193 -2.32 -8.82 13.79
CA ARG A 193 -3.07 -8.20 12.68
C ARG A 193 -3.01 -6.68 12.71
N THR A 194 -3.08 -6.08 13.90
CA THR A 194 -2.97 -4.63 14.04
C THR A 194 -1.54 -4.15 13.72
N ILE A 195 -0.52 -4.93 14.11
CA ILE A 195 0.88 -4.72 13.70
C ILE A 195 1.01 -4.80 12.17
N ASP A 196 0.47 -5.85 11.56
CA ASP A 196 0.52 -6.07 10.12
C ASP A 196 -0.15 -4.93 9.34
N ARG A 197 -1.32 -4.47 9.80
CA ARG A 197 -2.03 -3.30 9.25
C ARG A 197 -1.16 -2.05 9.32
N SER A 198 -0.55 -1.80 10.48
CA SER A 198 0.34 -0.64 10.70
C SER A 198 1.54 -0.68 9.77
N ASN A 199 2.22 -1.82 9.68
CA ASN A 199 3.38 -2.00 8.81
C ASN A 199 3.02 -1.85 7.32
N THR A 200 1.90 -2.42 6.90
CA THR A 200 1.43 -2.34 5.52
C THR A 200 1.06 -0.91 5.15
N THR A 201 0.33 -0.19 6.00
CA THR A 201 0.01 1.23 5.75
C THR A 201 1.26 2.10 5.67
N ALA A 202 2.22 1.90 6.58
CA ALA A 202 3.47 2.66 6.56
C ALA A 202 4.29 2.38 5.29
N SER A 203 4.39 1.11 4.89
CA SER A 203 5.12 0.72 3.68
C SER A 203 4.47 1.29 2.42
N VAL A 204 3.14 1.22 2.30
CA VAL A 204 2.40 1.62 1.10
C VAL A 204 2.33 3.14 0.93
N TRP A 205 2.01 3.90 1.99
CA TRP A 205 1.81 5.36 1.88
C TRP A 205 3.01 6.19 2.34
N LEU A 206 3.76 5.73 3.35
CA LEU A 206 4.88 6.50 3.89
C LEU A 206 6.22 6.11 3.24
N GLY A 207 6.26 4.96 2.54
CA GLY A 207 7.51 4.39 2.04
C GLY A 207 8.49 4.06 3.16
N LEU A 208 7.99 3.77 4.36
CA LEU A 208 8.77 3.48 5.56
C LEU A 208 8.53 2.05 6.05
N THR A 209 9.62 1.37 6.38
CA THR A 209 9.59 0.07 7.06
C THR A 209 9.63 0.29 8.58
N LEU A 210 8.49 0.09 9.25
CA LEU A 210 8.38 0.26 10.69
C LEU A 210 8.56 -1.06 11.46
N GLU A 211 8.72 -2.18 10.77
CA GLU A 211 8.71 -3.54 11.33
C GLU A 211 9.76 -3.72 12.44
N CYS A 212 11.00 -3.27 12.22
CA CYS A 212 12.04 -3.39 13.25
C CYS A 212 11.68 -2.57 14.51
N ALA A 213 10.99 -1.44 14.33
CA ALA A 213 10.59 -0.56 15.42
C ALA A 213 9.55 -1.20 16.36
N GLN A 214 8.89 -2.29 15.97
CA GLN A 214 7.85 -2.91 16.80
C GLN A 214 8.40 -3.50 18.12
N CYS A 215 9.66 -3.94 18.12
CA CYS A 215 10.31 -4.60 19.25
C CYS A 215 11.41 -3.76 19.93
N HIS A 216 12.05 -2.85 19.20
CA HIS A 216 13.15 -2.00 19.68
C HIS A 216 13.28 -0.78 18.76
N ASP A 217 14.05 0.25 19.11
CA ASP A 217 14.29 1.37 18.19
C ASP A 217 14.91 0.89 16.86
N HIS A 218 14.46 1.44 15.74
CA HIS A 218 14.93 1.03 14.42
C HIS A 218 16.46 1.27 14.31
N PRO A 219 17.24 0.30 13.79
CA PRO A 219 18.71 0.35 13.87
C PRO A 219 19.36 1.43 13.00
N TYR A 220 18.69 1.87 11.93
CA TYR A 220 19.26 2.80 10.93
C TYR A 220 18.41 4.06 10.75
N ASP A 221 17.10 3.89 10.56
CA ASP A 221 16.15 4.99 10.48
C ASP A 221 15.84 5.61 11.85
N PRO A 222 15.56 6.93 11.90
CA PRO A 222 15.21 7.65 13.12
C PRO A 222 13.75 7.36 13.54
N ILE A 223 13.43 6.09 13.76
CA ILE A 223 12.11 5.62 14.19
C ILE A 223 12.29 4.91 15.53
N SER A 224 11.76 5.51 16.60
CA SER A 224 11.77 4.85 17.90
C SER A 224 10.69 3.77 17.99
N GLN A 225 10.83 2.84 18.93
CA GLN A 225 9.76 1.90 19.25
C GLN A 225 8.48 2.65 19.65
N ARG A 226 8.61 3.76 20.37
CA ARG A 226 7.47 4.60 20.73
C ARG A 226 6.76 5.18 19.51
N ASP A 227 7.49 5.55 18.46
CA ASP A 227 6.90 6.03 17.20
C ASP A 227 6.11 4.93 16.49
N PHE A 228 6.61 3.68 16.51
CA PHE A 228 5.82 2.53 16.03
C PHE A 228 4.49 2.43 16.77
N TYR A 229 4.50 2.45 18.12
CA TYR A 229 3.27 2.30 18.89
C TYR A 229 2.31 3.49 18.77
N ARG A 230 2.82 4.70 18.48
CA ARG A 230 2.00 5.85 18.12
C ARG A 230 1.28 5.64 16.79
N PHE A 231 1.96 5.10 15.80
CA PHE A 231 1.34 4.79 14.52
C PHE A 231 0.33 3.63 14.66
N TYR A 232 0.71 2.57 15.37
CA TYR A 232 -0.15 1.44 15.70
C TYR A 232 -1.45 1.86 16.41
N ALA A 233 -1.40 2.89 17.27
CA ALA A 233 -2.56 3.35 18.00
C ALA A 233 -3.71 3.86 17.10
N PHE A 234 -3.45 4.31 15.87
CA PHE A 234 -4.51 4.65 14.91
C PHE A 234 -5.38 3.44 14.54
N PHE A 235 -4.78 2.25 14.54
CA PHE A 235 -5.39 1.00 14.08
C PHE A 235 -5.85 0.10 15.22
N ASN A 236 -5.44 0.41 16.45
CA ASN A 236 -5.78 -0.32 17.66
C ASN A 236 -7.11 0.15 18.27
N ASN A 237 -8.07 0.60 17.46
CA ASN A 237 -9.34 1.16 17.92
C ASN A 237 -10.54 0.37 17.37
N ALA A 238 -10.32 -0.88 16.94
CA ALA A 238 -11.38 -1.69 16.38
C ALA A 238 -11.18 -3.20 16.61
N ASP A 239 -12.31 -3.91 16.69
CA ASP A 239 -12.38 -5.36 16.73
C ASP A 239 -12.98 -5.89 15.42
N GLU A 240 -12.42 -6.98 14.91
CA GLU A 240 -13.01 -7.71 13.80
C GLU A 240 -13.94 -8.80 14.30
N SER A 241 -15.22 -8.69 13.99
CA SER A 241 -16.25 -9.65 14.37
C SER A 241 -16.95 -10.25 13.15
N GLU A 242 -17.71 -11.31 13.37
CA GLU A 242 -18.71 -11.78 12.39
C GLU A 242 -20.03 -11.00 12.59
N ALA A 243 -20.74 -10.79 11.49
CA ALA A 243 -22.10 -10.30 11.47
C ALA A 243 -22.91 -11.10 10.45
N GLU A 244 -24.19 -11.31 10.72
CA GLU A 244 -25.11 -11.87 9.74
C GLU A 244 -25.76 -10.74 8.95
N VAL A 245 -25.64 -10.80 7.62
CA VAL A 245 -26.24 -9.82 6.71
C VAL A 245 -27.21 -10.56 5.80
N SER A 246 -28.37 -9.97 5.57
CA SER A 246 -29.38 -10.53 4.66
C SER A 246 -28.83 -10.65 3.23
N LYS A 247 -29.12 -11.76 2.55
CA LYS A 247 -28.86 -11.93 1.11
C LYS A 247 -29.78 -11.06 0.22
N GLY A 248 -30.59 -10.19 0.81
CA GLY A 248 -31.56 -9.38 0.09
C GLY A 248 -32.72 -10.24 -0.41
N LEU A 249 -33.08 -10.08 -1.68
CA LEU A 249 -34.27 -10.68 -2.29
C LEU A 249 -34.23 -12.21 -2.40
N GLU A 250 -33.04 -12.83 -2.33
CA GLU A 250 -32.87 -14.29 -2.40
C GLU A 250 -33.22 -15.01 -1.08
N GLY A 251 -33.40 -14.27 0.02
CA GLY A 251 -33.68 -14.82 1.35
C GLY A 251 -32.46 -15.45 2.04
N GLY A 252 -32.51 -15.50 3.37
CA GLY A 252 -31.43 -16.02 4.23
C GLY A 252 -30.34 -15.00 4.59
N THR A 253 -29.39 -15.42 5.43
CA THR A 253 -28.26 -14.60 5.87
C THR A 253 -26.93 -15.15 5.33
N ILE A 254 -25.97 -14.26 5.15
CA ILE A 254 -24.55 -14.59 5.00
C ILE A 254 -23.78 -14.08 6.20
N LYS A 255 -22.83 -14.89 6.66
CA LYS A 255 -21.84 -14.40 7.61
C LYS A 255 -20.83 -13.55 6.86
N VAL A 256 -20.75 -12.29 7.24
CA VAL A 256 -19.73 -11.35 6.79
C VAL A 256 -18.85 -10.97 7.97
N ARG A 257 -17.65 -10.50 7.66
CA ARG A 257 -16.73 -9.95 8.65
C ARG A 257 -16.84 -8.44 8.65
N VAL A 258 -16.98 -7.86 9.83
CA VAL A 258 -17.11 -6.42 10.04
C VAL A 258 -16.05 -5.93 11.01
N ILE A 259 -15.57 -4.72 10.79
CA ILE A 259 -14.78 -3.98 11.77
C ILE A 259 -15.78 -3.20 12.63
N ARG A 260 -15.69 -3.35 13.95
CA ARG A 260 -16.48 -2.56 14.91
C ARG A 260 -15.54 -1.70 15.72
N GLN A 261 -15.87 -0.42 15.84
CA GLN A 261 -15.11 0.49 16.69
C GLN A 261 -15.11 0.00 18.14
N LYS A 262 -13.95 0.08 18.77
CA LYS A 262 -13.75 -0.24 20.17
C LYS A 262 -12.64 0.64 20.74
N ASP A 263 -12.97 1.36 21.81
CA ASP A 263 -11.97 2.15 22.52
C ASP A 263 -11.00 1.20 23.22
N ARG A 264 -9.77 1.12 22.71
CA ARG A 264 -8.67 0.41 23.36
C ARG A 264 -7.56 1.38 23.69
N GLU A 265 -6.86 1.06 24.76
CA GLU A 265 -5.64 1.76 25.12
C GLU A 265 -4.44 1.09 24.46
N THR A 266 -3.51 1.90 23.97
CA THR A 266 -2.28 1.42 23.37
C THR A 266 -1.13 1.60 24.36
N TYR A 267 -0.30 0.57 24.46
CA TYR A 267 0.90 0.54 25.28
C TYR A 267 2.03 -0.10 24.44
N ILE A 268 3.28 0.16 24.82
CA ILE A 268 4.43 -0.49 24.20
C ILE A 268 4.48 -1.94 24.68
N PHE A 269 4.67 -2.91 23.77
CA PHE A 269 4.86 -4.31 24.16
C PHE A 269 6.32 -4.62 24.47
N ARG A 270 6.53 -5.58 25.37
CA ARG A 270 7.87 -6.04 25.74
C ARG A 270 8.48 -6.90 24.63
N ARG A 271 9.34 -6.30 23.81
CA ARG A 271 10.28 -6.97 22.87
C ARG A 271 9.75 -8.27 22.24
N GLY A 272 8.66 -8.17 21.47
CA GLY A 272 8.07 -9.30 20.73
C GLY A 272 7.07 -10.16 21.52
N ASP A 273 6.88 -9.89 22.82
CA ASP A 273 5.76 -10.44 23.59
C ASP A 273 4.52 -9.55 23.41
N PHE A 274 3.71 -9.89 22.42
CA PHE A 274 2.51 -9.16 22.03
C PHE A 274 1.32 -9.33 22.97
N LEU A 275 1.49 -10.07 24.09
CA LEU A 275 0.49 -10.22 25.14
C LEU A 275 0.82 -9.41 26.39
N GLN A 276 2.06 -8.91 26.51
CA GLN A 276 2.53 -8.19 27.70
C GLN A 276 2.84 -6.72 27.41
N PRO A 277 1.86 -5.81 27.57
CA PRO A 277 2.09 -4.38 27.50
C PRO A 277 2.88 -3.87 28.72
N ILE A 278 3.86 -3.00 28.48
CA ILE A 278 4.64 -2.29 29.52
C ILE A 278 3.83 -1.06 29.95
N LYS A 279 2.90 -1.26 30.88
CA LYS A 279 2.00 -0.17 31.34
C LYS A 279 2.74 0.94 32.07
N GLU A 280 3.92 0.64 32.62
CA GLU A 280 4.77 1.59 33.34
C GLU A 280 5.30 2.72 32.43
N GLU A 281 5.38 2.49 31.12
CA GLU A 281 5.79 3.52 30.13
C GLU A 281 4.65 4.46 29.70
N GLY A 282 3.48 4.28 30.31
CA GLY A 282 2.29 5.10 30.10
C GLY A 282 1.56 4.82 28.79
N LYS A 283 0.35 5.38 28.70
CA LYS A 283 -0.51 5.27 27.53
C LYS A 283 0.11 5.97 26.32
N ILE A 284 0.00 5.33 25.15
CA ILE A 284 0.42 5.87 23.87
C ILE A 284 -0.79 6.45 23.13
N LEU A 285 -0.66 7.69 22.66
CA LEU A 285 -1.66 8.36 21.84
C LEU A 285 -1.32 8.20 20.34
N PRO A 286 -2.33 8.15 19.46
CA PRO A 286 -2.12 8.06 18.02
C PRO A 286 -1.39 9.29 17.47
N LEU A 287 -0.29 9.06 16.74
CA LEU A 287 0.50 10.09 16.08
C LEU A 287 1.37 9.48 14.97
N ALA A 288 1.66 10.25 13.92
CA ALA A 288 2.67 9.85 12.93
C ALA A 288 4.08 9.79 13.57
N PRO A 289 5.02 8.99 13.02
CA PRO A 289 6.40 8.97 13.48
C PRO A 289 7.02 10.38 13.52
N ASN A 290 7.65 10.73 14.64
CA ASN A 290 8.22 12.06 14.89
C ASN A 290 9.28 12.51 13.87
N SER A 291 9.89 11.58 13.15
CA SER A 291 10.92 11.88 12.15
C SER A 291 10.35 12.31 10.79
N LEU A 292 9.06 12.10 10.57
CA LEU A 292 8.36 12.61 9.40
C LEU A 292 8.11 14.12 9.55
N PRO A 293 8.10 14.88 8.44
CA PRO A 293 7.64 16.25 8.47
C PRO A 293 6.18 16.33 8.95
N PRO A 294 5.79 17.41 9.63
CA PRO A 294 4.43 17.63 10.10
C PRO A 294 3.43 17.76 8.94
#